data_AF-A0A183BQ81-F1
#
_entry.id   AF-A0A183BQ81-F1
#
_cell.length_a   1.000
_cell.length_b   1.000
_cell.length_c   1.000
_cell.angle_alpha   90.00
_cell.angle_beta   90.00
_cell.angle_gamma   90.00
#
_symmetry.space_group_name_H-M   'P 1'
#
loop_
_entity.id
_entity.type
_entity.pdbx_description
1 polymer ?
#
loop_
_entity_poly.entity_id
_entity_poly.type
_entity_poly.pdbx_seq_one_letter_code
_entity_poly.pdbx_strand_id
1 'polypeptide(L)'
;MSKAVQLVTDNFNVDFVDLNLGCPLDSVNEKGAGCSLANKSNKLVSVLQCMQKSAGGVPLSVKMRYGMKEGEHTAHYTMGTIAEKSPPQMVTLHPRSREQRYTKAAEWPYVLECERRINGRFPFFVCGDVMDYEEYYQRLEEYPIDGIMIGRAALIKPWIFTEIDERRRWDITSLERFEFIRKFVNYGLENWGSDVVGVENTRRYLLEWLSFQHRYIPVGLLEVLPQQINHRPPLYRGRDELESLLSSPASSDWIRISEMLLGKVPEGFLFVPKHNANAF
;
A
#
# COMPACT_ATOMS: atom_id res chain seq x y z
N MET A 1 -23.56 0.59 -1.88
CA MET A 1 -22.44 -0.09 -2.56
C MET A 1 -22.86 -0.61 -3.92
N SER A 2 -23.95 -1.39 -4.06
CA SER A 2 -24.45 -1.88 -5.37
C SER A 2 -24.60 -0.83 -6.47
N LYS A 3 -25.24 0.31 -6.19
CA LYS A 3 -25.35 1.40 -7.19
C LYS A 3 -23.99 1.93 -7.65
N ALA A 4 -22.99 1.94 -6.77
CA ALA A 4 -21.64 2.37 -7.13
C ALA A 4 -20.95 1.31 -7.99
N VAL A 5 -21.14 0.01 -7.69
CA VAL A 5 -20.66 -1.08 -8.54
C VAL A 5 -21.27 -0.96 -9.93
N GLN A 6 -22.60 -0.86 -10.03
CA GLN A 6 -23.29 -0.72 -11.30
C GLN A 6 -22.79 0.51 -12.08
N LEU A 7 -22.66 1.67 -11.42
CA LEU A 7 -22.14 2.86 -12.07
C LEU A 7 -20.72 2.63 -12.62
N VAL A 8 -19.85 1.96 -11.87
CA VAL A 8 -18.49 1.65 -12.34
C VAL A 8 -18.53 0.69 -13.53
N THR A 9 -19.28 -0.40 -13.44
CA THR A 9 -19.32 -1.44 -14.49
C THR A 9 -20.04 -0.99 -15.75
N ASP A 10 -21.01 -0.08 -15.65
CA ASP A 10 -21.79 0.41 -16.79
C ASP A 10 -21.04 1.51 -17.57
N ASN A 11 -20.11 2.22 -16.92
CA ASN A 11 -19.44 3.40 -17.50
C ASN A 11 -17.94 3.21 -17.74
N PHE A 12 -17.32 2.18 -17.17
CA PHE A 12 -15.88 1.94 -17.29
C PHE A 12 -15.60 0.47 -17.56
N ASN A 13 -14.56 0.22 -18.36
CA ASN A 13 -14.02 -1.12 -18.53
C ASN A 13 -13.04 -1.41 -17.38
N VAL A 14 -13.45 -2.26 -16.43
CA VAL A 14 -12.66 -2.62 -15.25
C VAL A 14 -12.46 -4.13 -15.17
N ASP A 15 -11.26 -4.57 -14.80
CA ASP A 15 -10.95 -5.99 -14.65
C ASP A 15 -11.60 -6.61 -13.40
N PHE A 16 -11.79 -5.81 -12.34
CA PHE A 16 -12.43 -6.23 -11.09
C PHE A 16 -12.88 -5.02 -10.25
N VAL A 17 -13.68 -5.27 -9.21
CA VAL A 17 -14.04 -4.29 -8.18
C VAL A 17 -13.67 -4.80 -6.79
N ASP A 18 -12.87 -4.04 -6.03
CA ASP A 18 -12.47 -4.38 -4.66
C ASP A 18 -13.34 -3.70 -3.60
N LEU A 19 -13.83 -4.47 -2.63
CA LEU A 19 -14.50 -3.92 -1.45
C LEU A 19 -13.51 -3.68 -0.31
N ASN A 20 -13.35 -2.41 0.04
CA ASN A 20 -12.55 -2.01 1.20
C ASN A 20 -13.24 -2.37 2.52
N LEU A 21 -12.65 -3.34 3.23
CA LEU A 21 -13.00 -3.79 4.58
C LEU A 21 -11.85 -3.53 5.58
N GLY A 22 -10.85 -2.73 5.21
CA GLY A 22 -9.59 -2.57 5.96
C GLY A 22 -9.23 -1.13 6.33
N CYS A 23 -10.02 -0.14 5.90
CA CYS A 23 -9.75 1.27 6.23
C CYS A 23 -9.90 1.52 7.74
N PRO A 24 -8.90 2.09 8.43
CA PRO A 24 -8.95 2.33 9.87
C PRO A 24 -9.55 3.70 10.24
N LEU A 25 -9.80 4.59 9.27
CA LEU A 25 -10.24 5.97 9.53
C LEU A 25 -11.61 6.03 10.20
N ASP A 26 -11.74 6.88 11.21
CA ASP A 26 -12.95 7.00 12.00
C ASP A 26 -14.13 7.47 11.14
N SER A 27 -13.91 8.46 10.28
CA SER A 27 -14.90 8.98 9.33
C SER A 27 -15.49 7.94 8.36
N VAL A 28 -14.78 6.82 8.14
CA VAL A 28 -15.26 5.69 7.34
C VAL A 28 -15.97 4.67 8.23
N ASN A 29 -15.42 4.37 9.41
CA ASN A 29 -15.93 3.34 10.32
C ASN A 29 -17.22 3.76 11.04
N GLU A 30 -17.37 5.04 11.37
CA GLU A 30 -18.58 5.62 11.97
C GLU A 30 -19.79 5.50 11.04
N LYS A 31 -19.56 5.56 9.72
CA LYS A 31 -20.59 5.32 8.70
C LYS A 31 -20.86 3.82 8.47
N GLY A 32 -20.22 2.95 9.24
CA GLY A 32 -20.37 1.49 9.15
C GLY A 32 -19.71 0.86 7.93
N ALA A 33 -18.64 1.48 7.39
CA ALA A 33 -17.80 0.97 6.30
C ALA A 33 -16.39 0.61 6.80
N GLY A 34 -15.49 0.14 5.92
CA GLY A 34 -14.14 -0.25 6.32
C GLY A 34 -14.14 -1.42 7.33
N CYS A 35 -13.29 -1.35 8.35
CA CYS A 35 -13.18 -2.41 9.37
C CYS A 35 -14.49 -2.65 10.13
N SER A 36 -15.32 -1.61 10.28
CA SER A 36 -16.65 -1.69 10.91
C SER A 36 -17.61 -2.61 10.15
N LEU A 37 -17.54 -2.63 8.81
CA LEU A 37 -18.35 -3.53 8.00
C LEU A 37 -17.85 -4.98 8.09
N ALA A 38 -16.53 -5.18 8.13
CA ALA A 38 -15.91 -6.49 8.27
C ALA A 38 -16.45 -7.26 9.48
N ASN A 39 -16.64 -6.57 10.61
CA ASN A 39 -17.11 -7.18 11.86
C ASN A 39 -18.63 -7.38 11.94
N LYS A 40 -19.37 -7.12 10.86
CA LYS A 40 -20.83 -7.30 10.78
C LYS A 40 -21.17 -8.33 9.72
N SER A 41 -20.82 -9.60 9.96
CA SER A 41 -20.84 -10.68 8.95
C SER A 41 -22.16 -10.79 8.17
N ASN A 42 -23.32 -10.74 8.83
CA ASN A 42 -24.61 -10.81 8.14
C ASN A 42 -24.84 -9.62 7.19
N LYS A 43 -24.45 -8.41 7.62
CA LYS A 43 -24.53 -7.21 6.78
C LYS A 43 -23.54 -7.31 5.62
N LEU A 44 -22.33 -7.79 5.88
CA LEU A 44 -21.30 -7.99 4.85
C LEU A 44 -21.77 -8.98 3.77
N VAL A 45 -22.33 -10.12 4.15
CA VAL A 45 -22.88 -11.12 3.21
C VAL A 45 -23.94 -10.48 2.32
N SER A 46 -24.90 -9.75 2.91
CA SER A 46 -25.93 -9.05 2.14
C SER A 46 -25.32 -8.03 1.16
N VAL A 47 -24.32 -7.27 1.60
CA VAL A 47 -23.61 -6.31 0.74
C VAL A 47 -22.91 -7.01 -0.43
N LEU A 48 -22.16 -8.07 -0.16
CA LEU A 48 -21.43 -8.81 -1.20
C LEU A 48 -22.38 -9.42 -2.23
N GLN A 49 -23.45 -10.09 -1.80
CA GLN A 49 -24.46 -10.63 -2.72
C GLN A 49 -25.09 -9.55 -3.61
N CYS A 50 -25.45 -8.40 -3.02
CA CYS A 50 -26.01 -7.29 -3.78
C CYS A 50 -24.98 -6.68 -4.75
N MET A 51 -23.69 -6.64 -4.39
CA MET A 51 -22.62 -6.16 -5.27
C MET A 51 -22.38 -7.14 -6.41
N GLN A 52 -22.28 -8.44 -6.13
CA GLN A 52 -22.06 -9.50 -7.14
C GLN A 52 -23.15 -9.47 -8.21
N LYS A 53 -24.41 -9.34 -7.79
CA LYS A 53 -25.54 -9.20 -8.73
C LYS A 53 -25.42 -7.96 -9.61
N SER A 54 -24.91 -6.85 -9.06
CA SER A 54 -24.81 -5.58 -9.78
C SER A 54 -23.56 -5.50 -10.67
N ALA A 55 -22.55 -6.33 -10.42
CA ALA A 55 -21.27 -6.30 -11.12
C ALA A 55 -21.35 -6.83 -12.57
N GLY A 56 -22.47 -7.46 -12.96
CA GLY A 56 -22.67 -7.89 -14.36
C GLY A 56 -21.65 -8.91 -14.86
N GLY A 57 -21.01 -9.66 -13.96
CA GLY A 57 -19.94 -10.62 -14.30
C GLY A 57 -18.51 -10.12 -14.00
N VAL A 58 -18.33 -8.83 -13.70
CA VAL A 58 -17.04 -8.30 -13.23
C VAL A 58 -16.66 -8.94 -11.88
N PRO A 59 -15.46 -9.54 -11.74
CA PRO A 59 -14.98 -10.13 -10.49
C PRO A 59 -14.98 -9.15 -9.32
N LEU A 60 -15.32 -9.64 -8.12
CA LEU A 60 -15.23 -8.91 -6.88
C LEU A 60 -14.15 -9.48 -5.96
N SER A 61 -13.28 -8.61 -5.47
CA SER A 61 -12.35 -8.93 -4.38
C SER A 61 -12.71 -8.18 -3.10
N VAL A 62 -12.16 -8.61 -1.98
CA VAL A 62 -12.27 -7.88 -0.71
C VAL A 62 -10.91 -7.77 -0.04
N LYS A 63 -10.65 -6.64 0.60
CA LYS A 63 -9.43 -6.43 1.40
C LYS A 63 -9.76 -6.02 2.82
N MET A 64 -9.29 -6.79 3.80
CA MET A 64 -9.64 -6.59 5.21
C MET A 64 -8.43 -6.56 6.16
N ARG A 65 -8.67 -6.12 7.39
CA ARG A 65 -7.76 -6.22 8.53
C ARG A 65 -8.14 -7.41 9.43
N TYR A 66 -7.27 -7.83 10.35
CA TYR A 66 -7.59 -9.00 11.20
C TYR A 66 -8.72 -8.74 12.20
N GLY A 67 -8.99 -7.47 12.53
CA GLY A 67 -9.93 -7.11 13.58
C GLY A 67 -9.94 -5.61 13.86
N MET A 68 -10.79 -5.20 14.81
CA MET A 68 -10.90 -3.79 15.22
C MET A 68 -9.79 -3.42 16.21
N LYS A 69 -9.62 -4.24 17.25
CA LYS A 69 -8.70 -3.97 18.34
C LYS A 69 -7.45 -4.82 18.28
N GLU A 70 -6.38 -4.30 18.85
CA GLU A 70 -5.14 -5.07 19.03
C GLU A 70 -5.40 -6.33 19.88
N GLY A 71 -4.94 -7.49 19.40
CA GLY A 71 -5.12 -8.78 20.06
C GLY A 71 -6.52 -9.41 19.92
N GLU A 72 -7.49 -8.72 19.30
CA GLU A 72 -8.82 -9.27 19.01
C GLU A 72 -8.92 -9.73 17.55
N HIS A 73 -8.59 -11.00 17.31
CA HIS A 73 -8.62 -11.62 15.97
C HIS A 73 -10.02 -12.07 15.55
N THR A 74 -10.64 -11.39 14.59
CA THR A 74 -12.02 -11.67 14.13
C THR A 74 -12.16 -12.00 12.64
N ALA A 75 -11.11 -11.76 11.84
CA ALA A 75 -11.16 -11.96 10.39
C ALA A 75 -11.44 -13.41 10.01
N HIS A 76 -10.87 -14.41 10.68
CA HIS A 76 -11.12 -15.82 10.36
C HIS A 76 -12.61 -16.21 10.44
N TYR A 77 -13.38 -15.69 11.40
CA TYR A 77 -14.84 -15.87 11.46
C TYR A 77 -15.55 -15.22 10.27
N THR A 78 -15.12 -14.01 9.92
CA THR A 78 -15.69 -13.26 8.79
C THR A 78 -15.40 -13.95 7.47
N MET A 79 -14.15 -14.37 7.27
CA MET A 79 -13.66 -15.07 6.08
C MET A 79 -14.36 -16.41 5.90
N GLY A 80 -14.53 -17.20 6.96
CA GLY A 80 -15.33 -18.43 6.90
C GLY A 80 -16.79 -18.15 6.52
N THR A 81 -17.40 -17.11 7.09
CA THR A 81 -18.80 -16.74 6.78
C THR A 81 -18.97 -16.33 5.32
N ILE A 82 -18.08 -15.49 4.77
CA ILE A 82 -18.19 -15.08 3.36
C ILE A 82 -17.84 -16.23 2.42
N ALA A 83 -16.90 -17.12 2.78
CA ALA A 83 -16.55 -18.28 1.98
C ALA A 83 -17.71 -19.28 1.86
N GLU A 84 -18.58 -19.36 2.87
CA GLU A 84 -19.78 -20.18 2.84
C GLU A 84 -20.95 -19.50 2.10
N LYS A 85 -21.22 -18.22 2.36
CA LYS A 85 -22.49 -17.57 1.99
C LYS A 85 -22.43 -16.60 0.81
N SER A 86 -21.25 -16.06 0.52
CA SER A 86 -21.07 -15.03 -0.52
C SER A 86 -19.59 -14.93 -0.92
N PRO A 87 -19.01 -15.99 -1.50
CA PRO A 87 -17.57 -16.06 -1.74
C PRO A 87 -17.16 -15.01 -2.77
N PRO A 88 -16.18 -14.13 -2.47
CA PRO A 88 -15.57 -13.26 -3.47
C PRO A 88 -14.62 -14.07 -4.36
N GLN A 89 -14.16 -13.46 -5.46
CA GLN A 89 -13.14 -14.05 -6.34
C GLN A 89 -11.74 -14.00 -5.74
N MET A 90 -11.48 -13.14 -4.74
CA MET A 90 -10.21 -13.08 -4.01
C MET A 90 -10.40 -12.37 -2.66
N VAL A 91 -9.67 -12.81 -1.64
CA VAL A 91 -9.54 -12.07 -0.36
C VAL A 91 -8.09 -11.66 -0.14
N THR A 92 -7.87 -10.41 0.28
CA THR A 92 -6.58 -9.96 0.81
C THR A 92 -6.69 -9.64 2.30
N LEU A 93 -5.88 -10.30 3.13
CA LEU A 93 -5.75 -9.98 4.56
C LEU A 93 -4.55 -9.06 4.79
N HIS A 94 -4.77 -7.95 5.49
CA HIS A 94 -3.71 -7.22 6.17
C HIS A 94 -3.71 -7.66 7.64
N PRO A 95 -2.72 -8.44 8.12
CA PRO A 95 -2.71 -8.95 9.49
C PRO A 95 -2.25 -7.87 10.47
N ARG A 96 -3.01 -6.78 10.54
CA ARG A 96 -3.01 -5.79 11.62
C ARG A 96 -4.45 -5.51 12.03
N SER A 97 -4.66 -5.07 13.26
CA SER A 97 -5.95 -4.50 13.70
C SER A 97 -6.15 -3.10 13.12
N ARG A 98 -7.36 -2.57 13.21
CA ARG A 98 -7.63 -1.16 12.91
C ARG A 98 -6.83 -0.22 13.84
N GLU A 99 -6.84 -0.49 15.15
CA GLU A 99 -6.14 0.33 16.16
C GLU A 99 -4.64 0.41 15.91
N GLN A 100 -4.02 -0.70 15.53
CA GLN A 100 -2.59 -0.75 15.22
C GLN A 100 -2.22 0.13 14.02
N ARG A 101 -3.16 0.55 13.17
CA ARG A 101 -2.90 1.34 11.94
C ARG A 101 -1.66 0.83 11.18
N TYR A 102 -0.52 1.48 11.38
CA TYR A 102 0.78 1.16 10.80
C TYR A 102 1.92 1.08 11.84
N THR A 103 1.59 1.08 13.13
CA THR A 103 2.51 1.24 14.27
C THR A 103 3.16 -0.07 14.73
N LYS A 104 2.48 -1.19 14.54
CA LYS A 104 2.97 -2.54 14.89
C LYS A 104 3.42 -3.32 13.67
N ALA A 105 4.11 -4.44 13.84
CA ALA A 105 4.39 -5.38 12.76
C ALA A 105 3.11 -6.11 12.32
N ALA A 106 3.09 -6.61 11.09
CA ALA A 106 2.02 -7.48 10.60
C ALA A 106 2.15 -8.89 11.23
N GLU A 107 1.05 -9.41 11.76
CA GLU A 107 0.97 -10.67 12.51
C GLU A 107 0.81 -11.88 11.56
N TRP A 108 1.88 -12.23 10.87
CA TRP A 108 1.90 -13.31 9.89
C TRP A 108 1.41 -14.69 10.39
N PRO A 109 1.73 -15.15 11.62
CA PRO A 109 1.21 -16.44 12.11
C PRO A 109 -0.32 -16.59 12.07
N TYR A 110 -1.06 -15.48 12.20
CA TYR A 110 -2.52 -15.48 12.15
C TYR A 110 -3.09 -15.84 10.76
N VAL A 111 -2.28 -15.71 9.70
CA VAL A 111 -2.65 -16.08 8.33
C VAL A 111 -3.07 -17.57 8.27
N LEU A 112 -2.42 -18.45 9.04
CA LEU A 112 -2.73 -19.89 9.09
C LEU A 112 -4.12 -20.20 9.66
N GLU A 113 -4.61 -19.41 10.61
CA GLU A 113 -5.98 -19.56 11.12
C GLU A 113 -6.99 -19.10 10.07
N CYS A 114 -6.69 -18.01 9.34
CA CYS A 114 -7.56 -17.50 8.28
C CYS A 114 -7.66 -18.47 7.10
N GLU A 115 -6.53 -18.99 6.63
CA GLU A 115 -6.51 -19.96 5.53
C GLU A 115 -7.32 -21.20 5.89
N ARG A 116 -7.14 -21.78 7.10
CA ARG A 116 -7.91 -22.95 7.55
C ARG A 116 -9.43 -22.74 7.49
N ARG A 117 -9.91 -21.52 7.68
CA ARG A 117 -11.34 -21.19 7.58
C ARG A 117 -11.81 -21.02 6.14
N ILE A 118 -10.96 -20.54 5.25
CA ILE A 118 -11.25 -20.44 3.82
C ILE A 118 -11.19 -21.81 3.15
N ASN A 119 -10.19 -22.62 3.52
CA ASN A 119 -9.92 -23.96 3.02
C ASN A 119 -9.94 -24.02 1.48
N GLY A 120 -9.12 -23.17 0.85
CA GLY A 120 -8.94 -23.12 -0.61
C GLY A 120 -10.15 -22.66 -1.44
N ARG A 121 -11.20 -22.09 -0.83
CA ARG A 121 -12.41 -21.67 -1.56
C ARG A 121 -12.21 -20.51 -2.54
N PHE A 122 -11.17 -19.70 -2.35
CA PHE A 122 -10.78 -18.62 -3.25
C PHE A 122 -9.29 -18.28 -3.03
N PRO A 123 -8.65 -17.63 -4.01
CA PRO A 123 -7.32 -17.07 -3.85
C PRO A 123 -7.19 -16.18 -2.60
N PHE A 124 -6.19 -16.46 -1.78
CA PHE A 124 -5.91 -15.79 -0.52
C PHE A 124 -4.58 -15.06 -0.56
N PHE A 125 -4.65 -13.73 -0.51
CA PHE A 125 -3.50 -12.84 -0.55
C PHE A 125 -3.23 -12.22 0.83
N VAL A 126 -1.97 -11.87 1.09
CA VAL A 126 -1.57 -11.15 2.31
C VAL A 126 -0.91 -9.82 1.97
N CYS A 127 -1.23 -8.78 2.73
CA CYS A 127 -0.63 -7.45 2.61
C CYS A 127 0.00 -7.05 3.94
N GLY A 128 1.29 -7.31 4.12
CA GLY A 128 1.96 -7.05 5.40
C GLY A 128 3.47 -7.01 5.32
N ASP A 129 4.03 -5.79 5.35
CA ASP A 129 5.42 -5.50 5.72
C ASP A 129 6.56 -6.10 4.90
N VAL A 130 6.27 -6.74 3.77
CA VAL A 130 7.29 -7.25 2.84
C VAL A 130 8.03 -6.11 2.13
N MET A 131 9.36 -6.09 2.25
CA MET A 131 10.24 -5.01 1.75
C MET A 131 11.27 -5.44 0.70
N ASP A 132 11.51 -6.73 0.49
CA ASP A 132 12.40 -7.25 -0.55
C ASP A 132 11.92 -8.60 -1.11
N TYR A 133 12.62 -9.08 -2.14
CA TYR A 133 12.25 -10.35 -2.80
C TYR A 133 12.48 -11.57 -1.91
N GLU A 134 13.53 -11.59 -1.07
CA GLU A 134 13.80 -12.73 -0.19
C GLU A 134 12.65 -12.91 0.79
N GLU A 135 12.20 -11.85 1.45
CA GLU A 135 11.04 -11.90 2.32
C GLU A 135 9.77 -12.27 1.54
N TYR A 136 9.59 -11.78 0.31
CA TYR A 136 8.45 -12.15 -0.53
C TYR A 136 8.36 -13.67 -0.74
N TYR A 137 9.45 -14.31 -1.22
CA TYR A 137 9.45 -15.75 -1.48
C TYR A 137 9.46 -16.58 -0.19
N GLN A 138 10.18 -16.15 0.85
CA GLN A 138 10.16 -16.81 2.16
C GLN A 138 8.73 -16.88 2.70
N ARG A 139 7.95 -15.79 2.59
CA ARG A 139 6.55 -15.78 3.04
C ARG A 139 5.65 -16.68 2.21
N LEU A 140 5.88 -16.79 0.89
CA LEU A 140 5.15 -17.73 0.04
C LEU A 140 5.48 -19.20 0.36
N GLU A 141 6.70 -19.48 0.83
CA GLU A 141 7.10 -20.81 1.28
C GLU A 141 6.55 -21.15 2.69
N GLU A 142 6.53 -20.17 3.60
CA GLU A 142 6.09 -20.33 4.99
C GLU A 142 4.57 -20.44 5.15
N TYR A 143 3.80 -19.77 4.28
CA TYR A 143 2.34 -19.64 4.43
C TYR A 143 1.58 -20.16 3.20
N PRO A 144 0.43 -20.83 3.41
CA PRO A 144 -0.44 -21.30 2.34
C PRO A 144 -1.24 -20.13 1.73
N ILE A 145 -0.57 -19.28 0.97
CA ILE A 145 -1.15 -18.09 0.33
C ILE A 145 -0.83 -18.06 -1.16
N ASP A 146 -1.72 -17.47 -1.95
CA ASP A 146 -1.60 -17.41 -3.41
C ASP A 146 -0.78 -16.21 -3.89
N GLY A 147 -0.54 -15.23 -3.02
CA GLY A 147 0.25 -14.07 -3.35
C GLY A 147 0.36 -13.03 -2.23
N ILE A 148 1.22 -12.04 -2.45
CA ILE A 148 1.46 -10.96 -1.50
C ILE A 148 1.22 -9.61 -2.19
N MET A 149 0.38 -8.79 -1.57
CA MET A 149 0.13 -7.42 -2.01
C MET A 149 1.11 -6.46 -1.33
N ILE A 150 1.89 -5.75 -2.14
CA ILE A 150 2.88 -4.78 -1.68
C ILE A 150 2.27 -3.36 -1.64
N GLY A 151 2.40 -2.69 -0.49
CA GLY A 151 1.90 -1.33 -0.29
C GLY A 151 3.03 -0.32 -0.10
N ARG A 152 3.31 0.05 1.15
CA ARG A 152 4.30 1.09 1.49
C ARG A 152 5.71 0.83 0.92
N ALA A 153 6.12 -0.42 0.78
CA ALA A 153 7.42 -0.75 0.21
C ALA A 153 7.54 -0.26 -1.24
N ALA A 154 6.47 -0.31 -2.04
CA ALA A 154 6.47 0.23 -3.39
C ALA A 154 6.58 1.77 -3.44
N LEU A 155 6.14 2.47 -2.38
CA LEU A 155 6.37 3.92 -2.24
C LEU A 155 7.80 4.23 -1.82
N ILE A 156 8.40 3.40 -0.96
CA ILE A 156 9.80 3.56 -0.53
C ILE A 156 10.75 3.19 -1.68
N LYS A 157 10.43 2.12 -2.41
CA LYS A 157 11.28 1.46 -3.38
C LYS A 157 10.44 0.94 -4.56
N PRO A 158 10.10 1.78 -5.55
CA PRO A 158 9.22 1.37 -6.67
C PRO A 158 9.73 0.18 -7.48
N TRP A 159 11.05 -0.04 -7.51
CA TRP A 159 11.69 -1.19 -8.18
C TRP A 159 11.58 -2.51 -7.39
N ILE A 160 10.86 -2.56 -6.27
CA ILE A 160 10.62 -3.80 -5.53
C ILE A 160 9.99 -4.89 -6.40
N PHE A 161 9.13 -4.52 -7.35
CA PHE A 161 8.54 -5.50 -8.27
C PHE A 161 9.57 -6.10 -9.23
N THR A 162 10.57 -5.30 -9.64
CA THR A 162 11.70 -5.80 -10.44
C THR A 162 12.59 -6.73 -9.63
N GLU A 163 12.82 -6.45 -8.35
CA GLU A 163 13.55 -7.38 -7.48
C GLU A 163 12.82 -8.71 -7.31
N ILE A 164 11.48 -8.68 -7.17
CA ILE A 164 10.65 -9.88 -7.03
C ILE A 164 10.67 -10.72 -8.31
N ASP A 165 10.55 -10.07 -9.47
CA ASP A 165 10.57 -10.71 -10.79
C ASP A 165 11.94 -11.34 -11.09
N GLU A 166 13.02 -10.58 -10.87
CA GLU A 166 14.38 -11.04 -11.13
C GLU A 166 14.99 -11.88 -10.00
N ARG A 167 14.29 -12.00 -8.87
CA ARG A 167 14.74 -12.71 -7.64
C ARG A 167 16.13 -12.28 -7.18
N ARG A 168 16.39 -10.98 -7.17
CA ARG A 168 17.67 -10.41 -6.70
C ARG A 168 17.49 -9.03 -6.10
N ARG A 169 18.43 -8.64 -5.22
CA ARG A 169 18.48 -7.27 -4.69
C ARG A 169 18.94 -6.30 -5.76
N TRP A 170 18.34 -5.12 -5.76
CA TRP A 170 18.75 -4.00 -6.59
C TRP A 170 19.41 -2.95 -5.70
N ASP A 171 20.74 -2.87 -5.77
CA ASP A 171 21.51 -1.77 -5.18
C ASP A 171 21.76 -0.67 -6.21
N ILE A 172 20.68 0.01 -6.61
CA ILE A 172 20.76 1.02 -7.67
C ILE A 172 21.46 2.29 -7.20
N THR A 173 22.07 2.98 -8.16
CA THR A 173 22.75 4.26 -7.99
C THR A 173 21.77 5.40 -7.69
N SER A 174 22.29 6.51 -7.18
CA SER A 174 21.53 7.76 -6.96
C SER A 174 20.87 8.28 -8.24
N LEU A 175 21.54 8.14 -9.38
CA LEU A 175 21.03 8.56 -10.69
C LEU A 175 19.86 7.68 -11.14
N GLU A 176 19.97 6.36 -11.05
CA GLU A 176 18.86 5.45 -11.35
C GLU A 176 17.64 5.72 -10.47
N ARG A 177 17.86 6.01 -9.17
CA ARG A 177 16.79 6.45 -8.25
C ARG A 177 16.13 7.75 -8.74
N PHE A 178 16.94 8.72 -9.19
CA PHE A 178 16.44 9.99 -9.70
C PHE A 178 15.68 9.84 -11.02
N GLU A 179 16.01 8.85 -11.86
CA GLU A 179 15.23 8.55 -13.08
C GLU A 179 13.81 8.08 -12.76
N PHE A 180 13.58 7.31 -11.68
CA PHE A 180 12.21 7.02 -11.21
C PHE A 180 11.45 8.30 -10.85
N ILE A 181 12.14 9.26 -10.23
CA ILE A 181 11.55 10.56 -9.87
C ILE A 181 11.21 11.37 -11.12
N ARG A 182 12.11 11.42 -12.09
CA ARG A 182 11.86 12.08 -13.39
C ARG A 182 10.67 11.43 -14.12
N LYS A 183 10.60 10.11 -14.14
CA LYS A 183 9.49 9.36 -14.76
C LYS A 183 8.15 9.70 -14.10
N PHE A 184 8.11 9.77 -12.76
CA PHE A 184 6.91 10.19 -12.03
C PHE A 184 6.49 11.62 -12.40
N VAL A 185 7.45 12.56 -12.48
CA VAL A 185 7.17 13.94 -12.88
C VAL A 185 6.59 13.99 -14.29
N ASN A 186 7.18 13.27 -15.24
CA ASN A 186 6.68 13.23 -16.61
C ASN A 186 5.23 12.73 -16.67
N TYR A 187 4.91 11.64 -15.96
CA TYR A 187 3.53 11.16 -15.86
C TYR A 187 2.59 12.15 -15.19
N GLY A 188 3.06 12.87 -14.17
CA GLY A 188 2.29 13.93 -13.53
C GLY A 188 1.94 15.06 -14.52
N LEU A 189 2.91 15.52 -15.29
CA LEU A 189 2.72 16.58 -16.29
C LEU A 189 1.87 16.12 -17.47
N GLU A 190 1.99 14.85 -17.89
CA GLU A 190 1.11 14.26 -18.92
C GLU A 190 -0.34 14.18 -18.44
N ASN A 191 -0.56 13.85 -17.16
CA ASN A 191 -1.90 13.67 -16.59
C ASN A 191 -2.57 14.98 -16.18
N TRP A 192 -1.83 15.88 -15.50
CA TRP A 192 -2.38 17.13 -14.96
C TRP A 192 -2.10 18.36 -15.81
N GLY A 193 -1.25 18.25 -16.84
CA GLY A 193 -0.81 19.35 -17.67
C GLY A 193 0.48 20.00 -17.20
N SER A 194 1.06 20.82 -18.09
CA SER A 194 2.28 21.59 -17.86
C SER A 194 2.01 23.07 -17.57
N ASP A 195 0.75 23.44 -17.36
CA ASP A 195 0.39 24.76 -16.85
C ASP A 195 0.71 24.86 -15.35
N VAL A 196 0.50 26.05 -14.77
CA VAL A 196 0.81 26.30 -13.36
C VAL A 196 0.08 25.32 -12.43
N VAL A 197 -1.19 25.02 -12.72
CA VAL A 197 -2.00 24.11 -11.90
C VAL A 197 -1.49 22.67 -11.98
N GLY A 198 -1.16 22.20 -13.19
CA GLY A 198 -0.64 20.86 -13.42
C GLY A 198 0.75 20.64 -12.83
N VAL A 199 1.62 21.64 -12.94
CA VAL A 199 2.95 21.64 -12.30
C VAL A 199 2.82 21.56 -10.78
N GLU A 200 1.97 22.37 -10.17
CA GLU A 200 1.80 22.38 -8.71
C GLU A 200 1.11 21.12 -8.18
N ASN A 201 0.17 20.55 -8.94
CA ASN A 201 -0.39 19.23 -8.63
C ASN A 201 0.70 18.15 -8.69
N THR A 202 1.50 18.12 -9.76
CA THR A 202 2.62 17.19 -9.90
C THR A 202 3.60 17.32 -8.74
N ARG A 203 3.97 18.57 -8.39
CA ARG A 203 4.86 18.87 -7.26
C ARG A 203 4.28 18.37 -5.95
N ARG A 204 2.99 18.63 -5.67
CA ARG A 204 2.35 18.20 -4.43
C ARG A 204 2.45 16.68 -4.26
N TYR A 205 2.12 15.91 -5.28
CA TYR A 205 2.19 14.44 -5.20
C TYR A 205 3.62 13.91 -5.21
N LEU A 206 4.56 14.58 -5.90
CA LEU A 206 5.98 14.25 -5.81
C LEU A 206 6.49 14.42 -4.37
N LEU A 207 6.17 15.53 -3.72
CA LEU A 207 6.60 15.80 -2.34
C LEU A 207 6.00 14.79 -1.35
N GLU A 208 4.73 14.38 -1.53
CA GLU A 208 4.13 13.30 -0.75
C GLU A 208 4.87 11.97 -0.98
N TRP A 209 5.26 11.65 -2.21
CA TRP A 209 6.02 10.44 -2.49
C TRP A 209 7.44 10.48 -1.92
N LEU A 210 8.15 11.61 -2.01
CA LEU A 210 9.48 11.80 -1.43
C LEU A 210 9.47 11.59 0.10
N SER A 211 8.35 11.92 0.76
CA SER A 211 8.15 11.61 2.19
C SER A 211 8.12 10.11 2.55
N PHE A 212 8.02 9.23 1.55
CA PHE A 212 8.22 7.78 1.70
C PHE A 212 9.58 7.35 1.13
N GLN A 213 9.95 7.82 -0.06
CA GLN A 213 11.15 7.37 -0.76
C GLN A 213 12.43 7.65 0.01
N HIS A 214 12.50 8.75 0.78
CA HIS A 214 13.68 9.09 1.58
C HIS A 214 14.03 8.03 2.63
N ARG A 215 13.08 7.14 2.94
CA ARG A 215 13.28 6.04 3.88
C ARG A 215 14.09 4.90 3.29
N TYR A 216 14.26 4.83 1.97
CA TYR A 216 15.09 3.80 1.35
C TYR A 216 16.56 3.99 1.75
N ILE A 217 17.19 2.88 2.14
CA ILE A 217 18.62 2.84 2.43
C ILE A 217 19.28 1.97 1.35
N PRO A 218 20.31 2.48 0.66
CA PRO A 218 21.09 1.70 -0.29
C PRO A 218 21.59 0.39 0.31
N VAL A 219 21.54 -0.69 -0.47
CA VAL A 219 21.88 -2.03 0.03
C VAL A 219 23.32 -2.09 0.51
N GLY A 220 24.26 -1.49 -0.24
CA GLY A 220 25.66 -1.40 0.16
C GLY A 220 25.94 -0.61 1.44
N LEU A 221 24.94 0.08 2.00
CA LEU A 221 25.05 0.80 3.28
C LEU A 221 24.31 0.09 4.44
N LEU A 222 23.58 -0.99 4.16
CA LEU A 222 22.85 -1.74 5.18
C LEU A 222 23.78 -2.73 5.90
N GLU A 223 23.85 -2.61 7.22
CA GLU A 223 24.53 -3.60 8.06
C GLU A 223 23.71 -4.89 8.20
N VAL A 224 22.38 -4.76 8.23
CA VAL A 224 21.44 -5.88 8.36
C VAL A 224 20.44 -5.84 7.20
N LEU A 225 20.31 -6.95 6.49
CA LEU A 225 19.35 -7.17 5.43
C LEU A 225 18.23 -8.12 5.89
N PRO A 226 16.97 -7.92 5.43
CA PRO A 226 16.49 -6.77 4.68
C PRO A 226 16.20 -5.54 5.54
N GLN A 227 16.07 -4.38 4.91
CA GLN A 227 15.49 -3.21 5.57
C GLN A 227 14.02 -3.50 5.93
N GLN A 228 13.68 -3.43 7.23
CA GLN A 228 12.29 -3.57 7.69
C GLN A 228 11.49 -2.28 7.47
N ILE A 229 10.20 -2.42 7.17
CA ILE A 229 9.30 -1.29 6.88
C ILE A 229 9.18 -0.29 8.03
N ASN A 230 9.43 -0.70 9.27
CA ASN A 230 9.33 0.14 10.47
C ASN A 230 10.69 0.65 10.94
N HIS A 231 11.80 0.21 10.33
CA HIS A 231 13.12 0.76 10.66
C HIS A 231 13.17 2.26 10.34
N ARG A 232 13.85 2.98 11.23
CA ARG A 232 14.22 4.38 11.06
C ARG A 232 15.76 4.40 11.05
N PRO A 233 16.40 4.57 9.88
CA PRO A 233 17.84 4.65 9.85
C PRO A 233 18.33 5.83 10.69
N PRO A 234 19.49 5.70 11.36
CA PRO A 234 20.21 6.87 11.85
C PRO A 234 20.59 7.78 10.67
N LEU A 235 20.96 9.03 10.96
CA LEU A 235 21.50 9.92 9.94
C LEU A 235 22.75 9.29 9.34
N TYR A 236 22.80 9.22 8.01
CA TYR A 236 23.93 8.68 7.25
C TYR A 236 24.22 9.57 6.05
N ARG A 237 25.46 9.50 5.57
CA ARG A 237 25.84 10.10 4.29
C ARG A 237 25.73 9.03 3.22
N GLY A 238 25.05 9.36 2.13
CA GLY A 238 24.96 8.50 0.95
C GLY A 238 26.32 8.29 0.29
N ARG A 239 26.38 7.39 -0.69
CA ARG A 239 27.58 7.13 -1.49
C ARG A 239 28.02 8.36 -2.32
N ASP A 240 27.08 9.26 -2.59
CA ASP A 240 27.30 10.56 -3.21
C ASP A 240 26.36 11.65 -2.63
N GLU A 241 26.49 12.88 -3.13
CA GLU A 241 25.68 14.03 -2.69
C GLU A 241 24.21 13.90 -3.06
N LEU A 242 23.88 13.34 -4.23
CA LEU A 242 22.50 13.15 -4.66
C LEU A 242 21.81 12.10 -3.79
N GLU A 243 22.50 11.01 -3.47
CA GLU A 243 22.01 9.99 -2.55
C GLU A 243 21.76 10.54 -1.16
N SER A 244 22.68 11.37 -0.66
CA SER A 244 22.51 12.06 0.62
C SER A 244 21.28 12.97 0.60
N LEU A 245 21.05 13.69 -0.51
CA LEU A 245 19.87 14.53 -0.71
C LEU A 245 18.58 13.69 -0.77
N LEU A 246 18.57 12.59 -1.52
CA LEU A 246 17.42 11.70 -1.66
C LEU A 246 17.04 11.01 -0.34
N SER A 247 18.01 10.79 0.55
CA SER A 247 17.77 10.15 1.85
C SER A 247 17.43 11.14 2.97
N SER A 248 17.42 12.44 2.68
CA SER A 248 17.12 13.47 3.68
C SER A 248 15.67 13.40 4.15
N PRO A 249 15.39 13.45 5.47
CA PRO A 249 14.03 13.55 5.99
C PRO A 249 13.48 14.99 5.97
N ALA A 250 14.26 15.98 5.53
CA ALA A 250 13.84 17.38 5.55
C ALA A 250 12.97 17.74 4.34
N SER A 251 11.80 18.34 4.59
CA SER A 251 10.91 18.76 3.49
C SER A 251 11.53 19.84 2.59
N SER A 252 12.47 20.63 3.11
CA SER A 252 13.25 21.59 2.31
C SER A 252 14.09 20.90 1.23
N ASP A 253 14.63 19.71 1.52
CA ASP A 253 15.43 18.95 0.56
C ASP A 253 14.53 18.29 -0.49
N TRP A 254 13.33 17.85 -0.10
CA TRP A 254 12.32 17.37 -1.06
C TRP A 254 11.86 18.47 -2.01
N ILE A 255 11.68 19.69 -1.48
CA ILE A 255 11.41 20.88 -2.30
C ILE A 255 12.55 21.09 -3.30
N ARG A 256 13.80 21.07 -2.85
CA ARG A 256 14.97 21.21 -3.73
C ARG A 256 15.00 20.15 -4.84
N ILE A 257 14.72 18.88 -4.52
CA ILE A 257 14.60 17.80 -5.52
C ILE A 257 13.51 18.14 -6.53
N SER A 258 12.34 18.59 -6.07
CA SER A 258 11.24 18.96 -6.97
C SER A 258 11.59 20.13 -7.90
N GLU A 259 12.38 21.10 -7.43
CA GLU A 259 12.82 22.24 -8.23
C GLU A 259 13.77 21.85 -9.38
N MET A 260 14.52 20.77 -9.22
CA MET A 260 15.38 20.23 -10.29
C MET A 260 14.60 19.79 -11.53
N LEU A 261 13.31 19.48 -11.38
CA LEU A 261 12.47 18.91 -12.45
C LEU A 261 11.29 19.81 -12.84
N LEU A 262 10.76 20.59 -11.90
CA LEU A 262 9.54 21.38 -12.06
C LEU A 262 9.77 22.89 -11.99
N GLY A 263 11.03 23.33 -11.88
CA GLY A 263 11.38 24.74 -11.69
C GLY A 263 11.16 25.23 -10.25
N LYS A 264 11.50 26.49 -9.99
CA LYS A 264 11.49 27.07 -8.63
C LYS A 264 10.08 27.16 -8.03
N VAL A 265 9.99 26.96 -6.73
CA VAL A 265 8.76 27.24 -5.97
C VAL A 265 8.60 28.75 -5.70
N PRO A 266 7.37 29.23 -5.43
CA PRO A 266 7.15 30.60 -4.97
C PRO A 266 7.91 30.91 -3.67
N GLU A 267 8.24 32.18 -3.46
CA GLU A 267 8.87 32.62 -2.22
C GLU A 267 7.99 32.28 -1.01
N GLY A 268 8.61 31.71 0.04
CA GLY A 268 7.90 31.29 1.25
C GLY A 268 7.08 29.99 1.11
N PHE A 269 7.23 29.25 0.01
CA PHE A 269 6.58 27.95 -0.14
C PHE A 269 7.01 26.98 0.97
N LEU A 270 6.02 26.36 1.63
CA LEU A 270 6.22 25.37 2.66
C LEU A 270 5.45 24.09 2.33
N PHE A 271 6.10 22.95 2.52
CA PHE A 271 5.47 21.64 2.40
C PHE A 271 5.41 20.93 3.74
N VAL A 272 4.21 20.51 4.11
CA VAL A 272 3.94 19.61 5.22
C VAL A 272 3.33 18.33 4.64
N PRO A 273 3.97 17.15 4.84
CA PRO A 273 3.46 15.89 4.33
C PRO A 273 2.13 15.56 4.98
N LYS A 274 1.16 15.07 4.19
CA LYS A 274 -0.16 14.67 4.69
C LYS A 274 -0.04 13.46 5.62
N HIS A 275 0.83 12.54 5.24
CA HIS A 275 1.17 11.40 6.06
C HIS A 275 2.40 11.79 6.87
N ASN A 276 2.21 12.00 8.18
CA ASN A 276 3.34 11.86 9.09
C ASN A 276 3.84 10.43 8.91
N ALA A 277 4.85 10.23 8.07
CA ALA A 277 5.61 8.98 7.97
C ALA A 277 6.18 8.59 9.35
N ASN A 278 6.10 9.50 10.33
CA ASN A 278 6.23 9.34 11.77
C ASN A 278 5.07 8.56 12.45
N ALA A 279 4.38 7.64 11.77
CA ALA A 279 3.61 6.64 12.48
C ALA A 279 4.60 5.82 13.33
N PHE A 280 4.60 6.13 14.64
CA PHE A 280 5.37 5.48 15.70
C PHE A 280 5.15 3.98 15.72
#